data_AF-A0A1H6VLC1-F1
#
_entry.id   AF-A0A1H6VLC1-F1
#
_cell.length_a   1.000
_cell.length_b   1.000
_cell.length_c   1.000
_cell.angle_alpha   90.00
_cell.angle_beta   90.00
_cell.angle_gamma   90.00
#
_symmetry.space_group_name_H-M   'P 1'
#
loop_
_entity.id
_entity.type
_entity.pdbx_description
1 polymer ?
#
loop_
_entity_poly.entity_id
_entity_poly.type
_entity_poly.pdbx_seq_one_letter_code
_entity_poly.pdbx_strand_id
1 'polypeptide(L)'
;MEKIHVWIGTFSGTEEEFNAYFEIDKKRVELGIGGSQFDRDIGINWYDDDHIGVYWTSDHNLLRHVVDEVIGSKETLEEIYKDCLSKGLVSANAMIYYFDDDIDVVSDNSLSLGLFYIGKYEL
;
A
#
# COMPACT_ATOMS: atom_id res chain seq x y z
N MET A 1 11.92 7.64 14.83
CA MET A 1 10.81 8.35 14.16
C MET A 1 10.09 7.28 13.38
N GLU A 2 8.76 7.26 13.47
CA GLU A 2 7.96 6.23 12.81
C GLU A 2 7.87 6.53 11.32
N LYS A 3 8.04 5.48 10.51
CA LYS A 3 8.00 5.58 9.05
C LYS A 3 6.94 4.66 8.48
N ILE A 4 6.42 5.06 7.33
CA ILE A 4 5.49 4.26 6.54
C ILE A 4 6.02 4.01 5.15
N HIS A 5 5.80 2.80 4.66
CA HIS A 5 5.92 2.44 3.25
C HIS A 5 4.59 2.69 2.57
N VAL A 6 4.58 3.37 1.42
CA VAL A 6 3.35 3.79 0.73
C VAL A 6 3.29 3.22 -0.68
N TRP A 7 2.16 2.59 -1.01
CA TRP A 7 1.80 2.13 -2.35
C TRP A 7 0.51 2.81 -2.80
N ILE A 8 0.51 3.35 -4.02
CA ILE A 8 -0.66 4.04 -4.60
C ILE A 8 -0.81 3.63 -6.06
N GLY A 9 -2.05 3.49 -6.53
CA GLY A 9 -2.31 3.17 -7.92
C GLY A 9 -3.78 3.04 -8.28
N THR A 10 -4.04 2.32 -9.35
CA THR A 10 -5.39 2.02 -9.82
C THR A 10 -5.66 0.53 -9.71
N PHE A 11 -6.64 0.16 -8.90
CA PHE A 11 -7.20 -1.18 -8.85
C PHE A 11 -8.51 -1.22 -9.64
N SER A 12 -8.64 -2.18 -10.56
CA SER A 12 -9.79 -2.31 -11.47
C SER A 12 -10.75 -3.46 -11.11
N GLY A 13 -10.55 -4.12 -9.97
CA GLY A 13 -11.42 -5.19 -9.48
C GLY A 13 -12.58 -4.71 -8.62
N THR A 14 -13.23 -5.64 -7.93
CA THR A 14 -14.34 -5.38 -7.00
C THR A 14 -13.87 -5.15 -5.57
N GLU A 15 -14.76 -4.66 -4.71
CA GLU A 15 -14.48 -4.53 -3.28
C GLU A 15 -14.11 -5.88 -2.65
N GLU A 16 -14.79 -6.96 -3.05
CA GLU A 16 -14.50 -8.31 -2.56
C GLU A 16 -13.11 -8.77 -3.00
N GLU A 17 -12.69 -8.48 -4.23
CA GLU A 17 -11.34 -8.80 -4.70
C GLU A 17 -10.26 -7.98 -3.98
N PHE A 18 -10.54 -6.71 -3.69
CA PHE A 18 -9.64 -5.85 -2.90
C PHE A 18 -9.50 -6.37 -1.47
N ASN A 19 -10.59 -6.74 -0.81
CA ASN A 19 -10.56 -7.27 0.55
C ASN A 19 -9.90 -8.67 0.60
N ALA A 20 -10.18 -9.53 -0.38
CA ALA A 20 -9.59 -10.87 -0.47
C ALA A 20 -8.06 -10.85 -0.61
N TYR A 21 -7.47 -9.75 -1.08
CA TYR A 21 -6.02 -9.57 -1.18
C TYR A 21 -5.31 -9.65 0.19
N PHE A 22 -6.00 -9.27 1.26
CA PHE A 22 -5.49 -9.25 2.64
C PHE A 22 -5.91 -10.49 3.45
N GLU A 23 -6.76 -11.36 2.92
CA GLU A 23 -7.23 -12.54 3.66
C GLU A 23 -6.09 -13.49 4.03
N ILE A 24 -6.00 -13.83 5.32
CA ILE A 24 -4.93 -14.65 5.87
C ILE A 24 -5.31 -16.14 5.82
N ASP A 25 -4.52 -16.94 5.09
CA ASP A 25 -4.51 -18.39 5.18
C ASP A 25 -3.51 -18.86 6.24
N LYS A 26 -4.02 -19.28 7.41
CA LYS A 26 -3.20 -19.76 8.52
C LYS A 26 -2.29 -20.94 8.16
N LYS A 27 -2.69 -21.79 7.21
CA LYS A 27 -1.83 -22.91 6.78
C LYS A 27 -0.60 -22.40 6.04
N ARG A 28 -0.72 -21.30 5.29
CA ARG A 28 0.43 -20.67 4.63
C ARG A 28 1.37 -20.00 5.61
N VAL A 29 0.80 -19.35 6.63
CA VAL A 29 1.59 -18.78 7.75
C VAL A 29 2.43 -19.87 8.44
N GLU A 30 1.83 -21.03 8.73
CA GLU A 30 2.55 -22.17 9.32
C GLU A 30 3.66 -22.72 8.40
N LEU A 31 3.49 -22.60 7.08
CA LEU A 31 4.48 -22.99 6.08
C LEU A 31 5.55 -21.92 5.81
N GLY A 32 5.40 -20.71 6.35
CA GLY A 32 6.37 -19.63 6.17
C GLY A 32 6.35 -18.97 4.79
N ILE A 33 5.23 -19.04 4.05
CA ILE A 33 5.14 -18.61 2.64
C ILE A 33 4.21 -17.40 2.40
N GLY A 34 3.93 -16.64 3.46
CA GLY A 34 3.03 -15.48 3.42
C GLY A 34 1.55 -15.89 3.53
N GLY A 35 0.88 -15.41 4.58
CA GLY A 35 -0.52 -15.72 4.88
C GLY A 35 -1.51 -15.19 3.84
N SER A 36 -1.27 -13.98 3.34
CA SER A 36 -2.09 -13.25 2.37
C SER A 36 -1.34 -13.00 1.05
N GLN A 37 -1.99 -12.40 0.05
CA GLN A 37 -1.27 -11.95 -1.14
C GLN A 37 -0.39 -10.74 -0.81
N PHE A 38 -0.85 -9.83 0.06
CA PHE A 38 -0.03 -8.72 0.54
C PHE A 38 1.30 -9.18 1.13
N ASP A 39 1.27 -10.16 2.04
CA ASP A 39 2.46 -10.74 2.66
C ASP A 39 3.49 -11.22 1.64
N ARG A 40 3.02 -11.89 0.58
CA ARG A 40 3.88 -12.42 -0.47
C ARG A 40 4.53 -11.32 -1.29
N ASP A 41 3.78 -10.26 -1.56
CA ASP A 41 4.25 -9.15 -2.39
C ASP A 41 5.30 -8.31 -1.65
N ILE A 42 5.19 -8.17 -0.33
CA ILE A 42 6.19 -7.45 0.48
C ILE A 42 7.25 -8.37 1.13
N GLY A 43 7.17 -9.67 0.88
CA GLY A 43 8.19 -10.64 1.29
C GLY A 43 8.19 -10.98 2.78
N ILE A 44 7.05 -10.84 3.47
CA ILE A 44 6.91 -11.19 4.89
C ILE A 44 6.01 -12.42 5.07
N ASN A 45 5.95 -12.96 6.29
CA ASN A 45 5.12 -14.13 6.57
C ASN A 45 3.69 -13.76 7.00
N TRP A 46 3.55 -12.68 7.76
CA TRP A 46 2.30 -12.21 8.35
C TRP A 46 2.44 -10.73 8.71
N TYR A 47 1.71 -9.87 8.00
CA TYR A 47 1.58 -8.45 8.28
C TYR A 47 0.77 -8.20 9.56
N ASP A 48 1.11 -7.15 10.30
CA ASP A 48 0.33 -6.75 11.47
C ASP A 48 -0.86 -5.87 11.05
N ASP A 49 -2.09 -6.31 11.35
CA ASP A 49 -3.32 -5.59 11.04
C ASP A 49 -3.35 -4.19 11.69
N ASP A 50 -2.64 -4.00 12.81
CA ASP A 50 -2.52 -2.69 13.48
C ASP A 50 -1.50 -1.75 12.81
N HIS A 51 -0.69 -2.28 11.89
CA HIS A 51 0.36 -1.54 11.18
C HIS A 51 0.01 -1.25 9.72
N ILE A 52 -1.22 -1.52 9.28
CA ILE A 52 -1.64 -1.28 7.90
C ILE A 52 -2.78 -0.26 7.84
N GLY A 53 -2.72 0.62 6.83
CA GLY A 53 -3.87 1.40 6.39
C GLY A 53 -4.15 1.14 4.93
N VAL A 54 -5.43 0.96 4.59
CA VAL A 54 -5.87 0.68 3.23
C VAL A 54 -7.01 1.61 2.86
N TYR A 55 -7.03 2.05 1.61
CA TYR A 55 -8.12 2.83 1.04
C TYR A 55 -8.38 2.35 -0.38
N TRP A 56 -9.65 2.16 -0.73
CA TRP A 56 -10.07 1.92 -2.09
C TRP A 56 -11.45 2.53 -2.36
N THR A 57 -11.67 2.95 -3.60
CA THR A 57 -12.99 3.32 -4.10
C THR A 57 -13.19 2.87 -5.55
N SER A 58 -14.44 2.57 -5.90
CA SER A 58 -14.86 2.34 -7.29
C SER A 58 -14.97 3.62 -8.10
N ASP A 59 -15.02 4.79 -7.43
CA ASP A 59 -15.02 6.08 -8.10
C ASP A 59 -13.64 6.44 -8.66
N HIS A 60 -13.60 7.06 -9.85
CA HIS A 60 -12.37 7.60 -10.41
C HIS A 60 -11.96 8.87 -9.65
N ASN A 61 -11.23 8.68 -8.55
CA ASN A 61 -10.77 9.76 -7.71
C ASN A 61 -9.61 10.56 -8.31
N LEU A 62 -9.56 11.84 -7.93
CA LEU A 62 -8.36 12.63 -8.08
C LEU A 62 -7.29 12.03 -7.17
N LEU A 63 -6.07 11.86 -7.71
CA LEU A 63 -4.89 11.37 -6.96
C LEU A 63 -4.77 12.02 -5.58
N ARG A 64 -5.09 13.32 -5.49
CA ARG A 64 -4.99 14.08 -4.25
C ARG A 64 -5.85 13.49 -3.13
N HIS A 65 -7.09 13.08 -3.42
CA HIS A 65 -7.96 12.49 -2.40
C HIS A 65 -7.39 11.18 -1.87
N VAL A 66 -6.83 10.35 -2.76
CA VAL A 66 -6.20 9.08 -2.35
C VAL A 66 -4.96 9.32 -1.48
N VAL A 67 -4.18 10.36 -1.79
CA VAL A 67 -3.02 10.74 -0.95
C VAL A 67 -3.48 11.27 0.40
N ASP A 68 -4.55 12.05 0.47
CA ASP A 68 -5.06 12.63 1.73
C ASP A 68 -5.59 11.55 2.71
N GLU A 69 -5.80 10.31 2.28
CA GLU A 69 -6.15 9.16 3.12
C GLU A 69 -4.93 8.49 3.80
N VAL A 70 -3.71 8.86 3.38
CA VAL A 70 -2.49 8.39 4.04
C VAL A 70 -2.35 9.09 5.40
N ILE A 71 -1.89 8.35 6.42
CA ILE A 71 -1.56 8.97 7.71
C ILE A 71 -0.26 9.80 7.58
N GLY A 72 -0.27 11.03 8.09
CA GLY A 72 0.93 11.86 8.12
C GLY A 72 0.65 13.36 8.25
N SER A 73 1.73 14.12 8.42
CA SER A 73 1.69 15.59 8.38
C SER A 73 1.32 16.12 6.99
N LYS A 74 0.89 17.38 6.90
CA LYS A 74 0.63 18.02 5.60
C LYS A 74 1.88 18.01 4.73
N GLU A 75 3.05 18.24 5.31
CA GLU A 75 4.34 18.22 4.64
C GLU A 75 4.62 16.84 4.03
N THR A 76 4.39 15.77 4.79
CA THR A 76 4.50 14.37 4.33
C THR A 76 3.56 14.09 3.16
N LEU A 77 2.29 14.51 3.26
CA LEU A 77 1.31 14.33 2.19
C LEU A 77 1.68 15.09 0.91
N GLU A 78 2.25 16.29 1.02
CA GLU A 78 2.77 17.03 -0.14
C GLU A 78 3.97 16.33 -0.79
N GLU A 79 4.82 15.67 -0.01
CA GLU A 79 5.94 14.88 -0.51
C GLU A 79 5.45 13.65 -1.30
N ILE A 80 4.57 12.84 -0.69
CA ILE A 80 3.94 11.69 -1.34
C ILE A 80 3.27 12.09 -2.64
N TYR A 81 2.52 13.19 -2.65
CA TYR A 81 1.83 13.68 -3.83
C TYR A 81 2.80 14.05 -4.97
N LYS A 82 3.91 14.74 -4.65
CA LYS A 82 4.94 15.07 -5.64
C LYS A 82 5.61 13.82 -6.20
N ASP A 83 5.86 12.82 -5.37
CA ASP A 83 6.47 11.56 -5.81
C ASP A 83 5.53 10.73 -6.69
N CYS A 84 4.23 10.75 -6.41
CA CYS A 84 3.24 10.16 -7.31
C CYS A 84 3.29 10.82 -8.69
N LEU A 85 3.30 12.16 -8.74
CA LEU A 85 3.38 12.90 -10.00
C LEU A 85 4.69 12.65 -10.75
N SER A 86 5.82 12.57 -10.04
CA SER A 86 7.13 12.30 -10.65
C SER A 86 7.21 10.90 -11.28
N LYS A 87 6.45 9.94 -10.73
CA LYS A 87 6.25 8.59 -11.26
C LYS A 87 5.17 8.50 -12.35
N GLY A 88 4.56 9.62 -12.73
CA GLY A 88 3.54 9.70 -13.77
C GLY A 88 2.13 9.24 -13.33
N LEU A 89 1.92 9.00 -12.04
CA LEU A 89 0.57 8.80 -11.51
C LEU A 89 -0.13 10.16 -11.46
N VAL A 90 -1.19 10.32 -12.26
CA VAL A 90 -2.05 11.52 -12.28
C VAL A 90 -3.45 11.26 -11.72
N SER A 91 -3.79 9.98 -11.53
CA SER A 91 -5.04 9.49 -10.95
C SER A 91 -4.76 8.20 -10.18
N ALA A 92 -5.55 7.95 -9.14
CA ALA A 92 -5.49 6.74 -8.34
C ALA A 92 -6.88 6.48 -7.73
N ASN A 93 -7.15 5.23 -7.35
CA ASN A 93 -8.35 4.88 -6.58
C ASN A 93 -8.04 3.91 -5.42
N ALA A 94 -6.76 3.58 -5.21
CA ALA A 94 -6.33 2.65 -4.19
C ALA A 94 -5.02 3.13 -3.53
N MET A 95 -4.90 2.92 -2.23
CA MET A 95 -3.72 3.20 -1.42
C MET A 95 -3.54 2.13 -0.35
N ILE A 96 -2.29 1.79 -0.08
CA ILE A 96 -1.87 1.01 1.07
C ILE A 96 -0.68 1.74 1.71
N TYR A 97 -0.71 1.93 3.03
CA TYR A 97 0.49 2.25 3.80
C TYR A 97 0.75 1.16 4.84
N TYR A 98 2.03 0.95 5.18
CA TYR A 98 2.43 -0.04 6.17
C TYR A 98 3.58 0.46 7.06
N PHE A 99 3.45 0.28 8.37
CA PHE A 99 4.44 0.63 9.38
C PHE A 99 5.41 -0.53 9.58
N ASP A 100 6.57 -0.46 8.93
CA ASP A 100 7.67 -1.39 9.23
C ASP A 100 8.98 -0.82 8.73
N ASP A 101 9.94 -0.65 9.64
CA ASP A 101 11.24 -0.13 9.28
C ASP A 101 12.16 -1.17 8.63
N ASP A 102 11.86 -2.46 8.83
CA ASP A 102 12.69 -3.60 8.48
C ASP A 102 12.28 -4.23 7.13
N ILE A 103 11.19 -3.78 6.50
CA ILE A 103 10.85 -4.22 5.14
C ILE A 103 11.76 -3.55 4.11
N ASP A 104 12.59 -4.36 3.47
CA ASP A 104 13.35 -4.00 2.28
C ASP A 104 12.45 -4.02 1.03
N VAL A 105 11.65 -2.97 0.85
CA VAL A 105 10.86 -2.80 -0.36
C VAL A 105 11.76 -2.36 -1.51
N VAL A 106 11.96 -3.24 -2.49
CA VAL A 106 12.66 -2.89 -3.72
C VAL A 106 11.85 -1.86 -4.50
N SER A 107 12.50 -0.85 -5.09
CA SER A 107 11.84 0.30 -5.74
C SER A 107 10.84 -0.04 -6.84
N ASP A 108 10.98 -1.22 -7.45
CA ASP A 108 10.12 -1.73 -8.54
C ASP A 108 8.99 -2.63 -8.01
N ASN A 109 8.81 -2.69 -6.68
CA ASN A 109 7.84 -3.58 -6.04
C ASN A 109 6.41 -3.04 -6.21
N SER A 110 5.86 -3.21 -7.41
CA SER A 110 4.44 -3.10 -7.63
C SER A 110 3.74 -4.28 -6.98
N LEU A 111 2.73 -3.99 -6.15
CA LEU A 111 1.85 -5.01 -5.63
C LEU A 111 1.08 -5.66 -6.78
N SER A 112 0.73 -6.93 -6.67
CA SER A 112 -0.11 -7.65 -7.65
C SER A 112 -1.51 -7.02 -7.78
N LEU A 113 -1.87 -6.17 -6.82
CA LEU A 113 -3.06 -5.30 -6.82
C LEU A 113 -2.95 -4.13 -7.83
N GLY A 114 -1.79 -3.92 -8.48
CA GLY A 114 -1.55 -2.84 -9.43
C GLY A 114 -1.16 -1.51 -8.79
N LEU A 115 -0.79 -1.52 -7.50
CA LEU A 115 -0.34 -0.34 -6.77
C LEU A 115 1.19 -0.25 -6.84
N PHE A 116 1.70 0.94 -7.12
CA PHE A 116 3.14 1.19 -7.24
C PHE A 116 3.72 1.63 -5.92
N TYR A 117 4.92 1.15 -5.59
CA TYR A 117 5.66 1.67 -4.46
C TYR A 117 6.07 3.12 -4.71
N ILE A 118 5.55 4.03 -3.89
CA ILE A 118 5.83 5.45 -3.99
C ILE A 118 7.12 5.76 -3.23
N GLY A 119 7.21 5.33 -1.96
CA GLY A 119 8.39 5.56 -1.15
C GLY A 119 8.18 5.24 0.33
N LYS A 120 9.16 5.65 1.13
CA LYS A 120 9.17 5.55 2.58
C LYS A 120 9.18 6.96 3.17
N TYR A 121 8.27 7.25 4.08
CA TYR A 121 8.04 8.60 4.58
C TYR A 121 8.01 8.65 6.10
N GLU A 122 8.44 9.76 6.68
CA GLU A 122 8.33 10.04 8.12
C GLU A 122 6.91 10.53 8.45
N LEU A 123 6.42 10.13 9.63
CA LEU A 123 5.17 10.63 10.21
C LEU A 123 5.34 11.88 11.06
#